data_AF-X1KSZ2-F1
#
_entry.id   AF-X1KSZ2-F1
#
_cell.length_a   1.000
_cell.length_b   1.000
_cell.length_c   1.000
_cell.angle_alpha   90.00
_cell.angle_beta   90.00
_cell.angle_gamma   90.00
#
_symmetry.space_group_name_H-M   'P 1'
#
loop_
_entity.id
_entity.type
_entity.pdbx_description
1 polymer ?
#
loop_
_entity_poly.entity_id
_entity_poly.type
_entity_poly.pdbx_seq_one_letter_code
_entity_poly.pdbx_strand_id
1 'polypeptide(L)'
;LSGAREILESLPYIGEYTRPSTALEFVQHNLLASRNSSAPAFVLLATDGHVQDAVQLIADVSNVQSAATLYGIGFGTLNTSALGLY
;
A
#
# COMPACT_ATOMS: atom_id res chain seq x y z
N LEU A 1 15.28 17.57 -2.68
CA LEU A 1 14.38 17.00 -1.65
C LEU A 1 13.14 17.87 -1.38
N SER A 2 13.14 19.18 -1.67
CA SER A 2 11.98 20.06 -1.44
C SER A 2 10.70 19.62 -2.19
N GLY A 3 10.80 19.28 -3.47
CA GLY A 3 9.60 18.97 -4.28
C GLY A 3 8.80 17.73 -3.83
N ALA A 4 9.46 16.63 -3.44
CA ALA A 4 8.75 15.43 -2.97
C ALA A 4 8.04 15.68 -1.63
N ARG A 5 8.67 16.47 -0.76
CA ARG A 5 8.08 16.88 0.52
C ARG A 5 6.86 17.77 0.30
N GLU A 6 6.97 18.78 -0.55
CA GLU A 6 5.87 19.68 -0.87
C GLU A 6 4.67 18.92 -1.45
N ILE A 7 4.91 17.93 -2.32
CA ILE A 7 3.85 17.07 -2.84
C ILE A 7 3.17 16.29 -1.71
N LEU A 8 3.94 15.63 -0.84
CA LEU A 8 3.40 14.86 0.29
C LEU A 8 2.59 15.74 1.26
N GLU A 9 3.07 16.95 1.55
CA GLU A 9 2.38 17.92 2.42
C GLU A 9 1.12 18.51 1.77
N SER A 10 0.99 18.44 0.45
CA SER A 10 -0.16 18.95 -0.32
C SER A 10 -1.23 17.89 -0.62
N LEU A 11 -1.01 16.62 -0.28
CA LEU A 11 -1.97 15.56 -0.59
C LEU A 11 -3.31 15.81 0.13
N PRO A 12 -4.43 15.88 -0.60
CA PRO A 12 -5.72 16.14 0.02
C PRO A 12 -6.19 14.92 0.81
N TYR A 13 -6.68 15.16 2.03
CA TYR A 13 -7.46 14.15 2.76
C TYR A 13 -8.88 14.12 2.21
N ILE A 14 -9.18 13.10 1.40
CA ILE A 14 -10.49 12.92 0.77
C ILE A 14 -11.48 12.12 1.63
N GLY A 15 -11.01 11.46 2.69
CA GLY A 15 -11.82 10.54 3.50
C GLY A 15 -12.24 9.29 2.72
N GLU A 16 -13.38 8.71 3.10
CA GLU A 16 -14.02 7.53 2.47
C GLU A 16 -13.52 6.14 2.96
N TYR A 17 -13.65 5.14 2.08
CA TYR A 17 -13.49 3.72 2.32
C TYR A 17 -12.01 3.34 2.48
N THR A 18 -11.71 2.48 3.44
CA THR A 18 -10.37 1.89 3.61
C THR A 18 -10.32 0.58 2.81
N ARG A 19 -9.89 0.71 1.54
CA ARG A 19 -9.76 -0.39 0.57
C ARG A 19 -8.30 -0.64 0.14
N PRO A 20 -7.45 -1.22 1.02
CA PRO A 20 -6.04 -1.49 0.70
C PRO A 20 -5.81 -2.37 -0.53
N SER A 21 -6.71 -3.32 -0.84
CA SER A 21 -6.56 -4.18 -2.03
C SER A 21 -6.52 -3.34 -3.31
N THR A 22 -7.48 -2.42 -3.48
CA THR A 22 -7.50 -1.51 -4.64
C THR A 22 -6.25 -0.63 -4.73
N ALA A 23 -5.71 -0.19 -3.59
CA ALA A 23 -4.46 0.57 -3.58
C ALA A 23 -3.25 -0.29 -4.02
N LEU A 24 -3.16 -1.55 -3.55
CA LEU A 24 -2.10 -2.47 -3.94
C LEU A 24 -2.21 -2.86 -5.42
N GLU A 25 -3.41 -3.10 -5.95
CA GLU A 25 -3.64 -3.32 -7.38
C GLU A 25 -3.15 -2.12 -8.22
N PHE A 26 -3.45 -0.88 -7.77
CA PHE A 26 -2.96 0.32 -8.45
C PHE A 26 -1.43 0.37 -8.47
N VAL A 27 -0.78 0.11 -7.33
CA VAL A 27 0.69 0.08 -7.22
C VAL A 27 1.26 -1.00 -8.15
N GLN A 28 0.70 -2.20 -8.14
CA GLN A 28 1.15 -3.31 -8.96
C GLN A 28 1.09 -2.96 -10.46
N HIS A 29 -0.05 -2.47 -10.94
CA HIS A 29 -0.27 -2.24 -12.37
C HIS A 29 0.38 -0.96 -12.90
N ASN A 30 0.50 0.09 -12.08
CA ASN A 30 0.95 1.40 -12.56
C ASN A 30 2.39 1.72 -12.16
N LEU A 31 2.81 1.30 -10.97
CA LEU A 31 4.11 1.69 -10.42
C LEU A 31 5.13 0.56 -10.53
N LEU A 32 4.76 -0.69 -10.23
CA LEU A 32 5.70 -1.82 -10.27
C LEU A 32 5.84 -2.39 -11.68
N ALA A 33 4.74 -2.59 -12.40
CA ALA A 33 4.78 -3.12 -13.78
C ALA A 33 5.50 -2.19 -14.77
N SER A 34 5.55 -0.88 -14.51
CA SER A 34 6.23 0.10 -15.36
C SER A 34 7.72 0.29 -15.03
N ARG A 35 8.26 -0.42 -14.03
CA ARG A 35 9.67 -0.31 -13.66
C ARG A 35 10.56 -0.99 -14.69
N ASN A 36 11.40 -0.17 -15.33
CA ASN A 36 12.49 -0.63 -16.21
C ASN A 36 13.82 -0.82 -15.45
N SER A 37 13.79 -1.04 -14.13
CA SER A 37 14.98 -1.04 -13.27
C SER A 37 15.10 -2.31 -12.43
N SER A 38 16.29 -2.93 -12.46
CA SER A 38 16.66 -4.08 -11.62
C SER A 38 16.92 -3.73 -10.15
N ALA A 39 16.79 -2.44 -9.77
CA ALA A 39 16.98 -2.04 -8.39
C ALA A 39 15.92 -2.69 -7.47
N PRO A 40 16.23 -2.95 -6.20
CA PRO A 40 15.21 -3.34 -5.22
C PRO A 40 14.10 -2.29 -5.13
N ALA A 41 12.86 -2.75 -4.97
CA ALA A 41 11.70 -1.91 -4.72
C ALA A 41 11.10 -2.21 -3.36
N PHE A 42 10.51 -1.20 -2.74
CA PHE A 42 9.75 -1.34 -1.52
C PHE A 42 8.40 -0.62 -1.65
N VAL A 43 7.38 -1.20 -1.02
CA VAL A 43 6.04 -0.61 -0.90
C VAL A 43 5.75 -0.43 0.59
N LEU A 44 5.25 0.75 0.95
CA LEU A 44 4.84 1.07 2.31
C LEU A 44 3.32 1.28 2.34
N LEU A 45 2.60 0.34 2.96
CA LEU A 45 1.17 0.43 3.17
C LEU A 45 0.89 1.05 4.53
N ALA A 46 0.37 2.27 4.55
CA ALA A 46 -0.09 2.97 5.75
C ALA A 46 -1.61 2.85 5.87
N THR A 47 -2.12 2.37 7.00
CA THR A 47 -3.58 2.18 7.21
C THR A 47 -3.98 2.34 8.68
N ASP A 48 -5.23 2.70 8.93
CA ASP A 48 -5.80 2.78 10.28
C ASP A 48 -6.36 1.43 10.77
N GLY A 49 -6.36 0.41 9.91
CA GLY A 49 -6.79 -0.96 10.25
C GLY A 49 -8.25 -1.29 9.97
N HIS A 50 -9.07 -0.33 9.50
CA HIS A 50 -10.48 -0.57 9.17
C HIS A 50 -10.65 -1.15 7.75
N VAL A 51 -10.03 -2.30 7.48
CA VAL A 51 -10.02 -2.92 6.14
C VAL A 51 -11.41 -3.40 5.72
N GLN A 52 -11.87 -2.98 4.54
CA GLN A 52 -13.19 -3.35 3.99
C GLN A 52 -13.14 -4.40 2.86
N ASP A 53 -11.94 -4.76 2.40
CA ASP A 53 -11.69 -5.70 1.30
C ASP A 53 -10.65 -6.78 1.68
N ALA A 54 -10.72 -7.25 2.93
CA ALA A 54 -9.72 -8.13 3.54
C ALA A 54 -9.49 -9.46 2.78
N VAL A 55 -10.53 -9.99 2.10
CA VAL A 55 -10.40 -11.24 1.33
C VAL A 55 -9.52 -11.05 0.10
N GLN A 56 -9.75 -9.98 -0.67
CA GLN A 56 -8.94 -9.64 -1.85
C GLN A 56 -7.52 -9.22 -1.44
N LEU A 57 -7.39 -8.53 -0.30
CA LEU A 57 -6.12 -8.03 0.19
C LEU A 57 -5.04 -9.11 0.33
N ILE A 58 -5.42 -10.34 0.71
CA ILE A 58 -4.46 -11.46 0.85
C ILE A 58 -3.78 -11.76 -0.49
N ALA A 59 -4.55 -11.80 -1.59
CA ALA A 59 -4.00 -12.07 -2.92
C ALA A 59 -3.11 -10.91 -3.39
N ASP A 60 -3.54 -9.67 -3.16
CA ASP A 60 -2.80 -8.49 -3.62
C ASP A 60 -1.51 -8.24 -2.84
N VAL A 61 -1.49 -8.57 -1.55
CA VAL A 61 -0.25 -8.59 -0.75
C VAL A 61 0.77 -9.54 -1.38
N SER A 62 0.34 -10.76 -1.71
CA SER A 62 1.22 -11.76 -2.35
C SER A 62 1.73 -11.28 -3.71
N ASN A 63 0.85 -10.69 -4.53
CA ASN A 63 1.20 -10.15 -5.84
C ASN A 63 2.26 -9.05 -5.73
N VAL A 64 2.10 -8.10 -4.81
CA VAL A 64 3.08 -7.03 -4.59
C VAL A 64 4.39 -7.57 -4.03
N GLN A 65 4.32 -8.52 -3.08
CA GLN A 65 5.51 -9.14 -2.48
C GLN A 65 6.37 -9.92 -3.49
N SER A 66 5.78 -10.38 -4.60
CA SER A 66 6.53 -11.02 -5.69
C SER A 66 7.46 -10.04 -6.46
N ALA A 67 7.18 -8.74 -6.39
CA ALA A 67 7.89 -7.71 -7.15
C ALA A 67 8.61 -6.66 -6.28
N ALA A 68 8.25 -6.53 -5.01
CA ALA A 68 8.80 -5.56 -4.07
C ALA A 68 8.73 -6.06 -2.62
N THR A 69 9.57 -5.54 -1.75
CA THR A 69 9.40 -5.75 -0.30
C THR A 69 8.25 -4.89 0.22
N LEU A 70 7.20 -5.52 0.74
CA LEU A 70 6.04 -4.83 1.31
C LEU A 70 6.19 -4.67 2.82
N TYR A 71 6.07 -3.44 3.31
CA TYR A 71 5.96 -3.10 4.72
C TYR A 71 4.58 -2.50 5.00
N GLY A 72 3.98 -2.86 6.13
CA GLY A 72 2.78 -2.19 6.61
C GLY A 72 3.04 -1.40 7.88
N ILE A 73 2.47 -0.20 7.95
CA ILE A 73 2.40 0.61 9.16
C ILE A 73 0.94 0.83 9.47
N GLY A 74 0.55 0.37 10.65
CA GLY A 74 -0.78 0.58 11.16
C GLY A 74 -0.86 1.70 12.20
N PHE A 75 -1.91 2.51 12.13
CA PHE A 75 -2.17 3.59 13.07
C PHE A 75 -3.46 3.32 13.86
N GLY A 76 -3.43 3.49 15.18
CA GLY A 76 -4.63 3.30 16.01
C GLY A 76 -4.96 1.83 16.29
N THR A 77 -6.25 1.47 16.28
CA THR A 77 -6.72 0.12 16.62
C THR A 77 -6.73 -0.77 15.38
N LEU A 78 -5.67 -1.55 15.21
CA LEU A 78 -5.50 -2.43 14.06
C LEU A 78 -6.16 -3.77 14.27
N ASN A 79 -7.00 -4.19 13.32
CA ASN A 79 -7.31 -5.60 13.15
C ASN A 79 -6.17 -6.26 12.35
N THR A 80 -5.10 -6.63 13.04
CA THR A 80 -3.88 -7.18 12.42
C THR A 80 -4.11 -8.47 11.63
N SER A 81 -5.13 -9.25 11.99
CA SER A 81 -5.54 -10.44 11.23
C SER A 81 -6.04 -10.11 9.82
N ALA A 82 -6.54 -8.88 9.59
CA ALA A 82 -7.05 -8.45 8.31
C ALA A 82 -5.97 -7.95 7.34
N LEU A 83 -4.75 -7.67 7.81
CA LEU A 83 -3.69 -7.12 6.97
C LEU A 83 -2.82 -8.20 6.31
N GLY A 84 -2.88 -9.46 6.75
CA GLY A 84 -2.07 -10.55 6.18
C GLY A 84 -0.55 -10.32 6.29
N LEU A 85 -0.13 -9.33 7.08
CA LEU A 85 1.27 -8.98 7.34
C LEU A 85 1.72 -9.81 8.55
N TYR A 86 2.26 -11.00 8.29
CA TYR A 86 2.99 -11.80 9.29
C TYR A 86 4.50 -11.59 9.14
#